data_AF-A0A8B9DNC0-F1
#
_entry.id   AF-A0A8B9DNC0-F1
#
_cell.length_a   1.000
_cell.length_b   1.000
_cell.length_c   1.000
_cell.angle_alpha   90.00
_cell.angle_beta   90.00
_cell.angle_gamma   90.00
#
_symmetry.space_group_name_H-M   'P 1'
#
loop_
_entity.id
_entity.type
_entity.pdbx_description
1 polymer ?
#
loop_
_entity_poly.entity_id
_entity_poly.type
_entity_poly.pdbx_seq_one_letter_code
_entity_poly.pdbx_strand_id
1 'polypeptide(L)'
;MSAGLTVRRYWHSMLRLGAFYQQLLTEKKACRRDIPTLQSTPEAGKMEERSQPCSPAVSEPSTSPGAAQCSSLCPRQAASNASGSIADSGRGTPTRAAAPSPAPCDACAGAQASLRQVGEAITSICQSHNIPSALSRFQEVVEETTGRRTLSATDVKCWASEQSKDLSRISKHLHALLELVNPLKSELAESKKQRDELQEQVEDLARLLQVEKETQAQQRKEAEQSLEVKNKEYLEAVARLERDKDDLRRGAALREEQICVLKEALAAKQAALQELEATKKSLLEDLRTTTVARSRVLELEEEVRLLTGQRESLGQELSAVTTQLEKEKAKVESMLRHKESLQAKQSALLQQLDSLDQEREELQASLGEAEGDRARLAEQLEESREQREQSGHQLREQQELLDTLQQEKLSLEQSISELRENVSRLEEQAQELKEREKLLVFFPELHVPVETQFESTGNITEDMEKQLQANDIRIGVLEQENARLRAALAKVKAAARQGVLQASKQPRQRGRRGGTRRSHEQGPAATSWQPVAKAALGRTHRRGRTLPLAASPGPAAGSRAPRERQRCQRSAPLLLAPHRRPPQIDARGNQAELKR
;
A
#
# COMPACT_ATOMS: atom_id res chain seq x y z
N MET A 1 24.66 41.12 -43.15
CA MET A 1 26.06 40.70 -42.92
C MET A 1 26.21 39.27 -43.38
N SER A 2 27.05 38.96 -44.38
CA SER A 2 27.19 37.58 -44.88
C SER A 2 28.20 36.78 -44.05
N ALA A 3 27.75 35.67 -43.46
CA ALA A 3 28.57 34.81 -42.60
C ALA A 3 29.84 34.28 -43.30
N GLY A 4 29.77 34.00 -44.60
CA GLY A 4 30.91 33.51 -45.38
C GLY A 4 32.10 34.50 -45.44
N LEU A 5 31.84 35.81 -45.38
CA LEU A 5 32.90 36.82 -45.30
C LEU A 5 33.55 36.86 -43.91
N THR A 6 32.75 36.71 -42.85
CA THR A 6 33.26 36.61 -41.47
C THR A 6 34.13 35.36 -41.29
N VAL A 7 33.67 34.20 -41.79
CA VAL A 7 34.44 32.94 -41.73
C VAL A 7 35.73 33.03 -42.53
N ARG A 8 35.71 33.60 -43.75
CA ARG A 8 36.95 33.85 -44.53
C ARG A 8 37.91 34.80 -43.80
N ARG A 9 37.42 35.89 -43.19
CA ARG A 9 38.25 36.85 -42.46
C ARG A 9 38.86 36.22 -41.20
N TYR A 10 38.11 35.39 -40.48
CA TYR A 10 38.62 34.61 -39.34
C TYR A 10 39.71 33.61 -39.76
N TRP A 11 39.47 32.82 -40.82
CA TRP A 11 40.46 31.89 -41.35
C TRP A 11 41.73 32.58 -41.85
N HIS A 12 41.62 33.76 -42.47
CA HIS A 12 42.79 34.52 -42.90
C HIS A 12 43.62 35.04 -41.71
N SER A 13 42.98 35.44 -40.61
CA SER A 13 43.66 35.78 -39.36
C SER A 13 44.31 34.57 -38.68
N MET A 14 43.64 33.41 -38.67
CA MET A 14 44.20 32.13 -38.19
C MET A 14 45.47 31.73 -38.96
N LEU A 15 45.45 31.82 -40.30
CA LEU A 15 46.61 31.50 -41.14
C LEU A 15 47.78 32.46 -40.91
N ARG A 16 47.50 33.76 -40.71
CA ARG A 16 48.54 34.75 -40.35
C ARG A 16 49.12 34.47 -38.96
N LEU A 17 48.30 34.12 -37.97
CA LEU A 17 48.76 33.75 -36.63
C LEU A 17 49.64 32.49 -36.66
N GLY A 18 49.27 31.50 -37.49
CA GLY A 18 50.11 30.32 -37.76
C GLY A 18 51.47 30.68 -38.35
N ALA A 19 51.52 31.58 -39.33
CA ALA A 19 52.77 32.06 -39.92
C ALA A 19 53.66 32.78 -38.89
N PHE A 20 53.11 33.69 -38.08
CA PHE A 20 53.86 34.36 -37.01
C PHE A 20 54.38 33.37 -35.96
N TYR A 21 53.60 32.37 -35.56
CA TYR A 21 54.04 31.31 -34.65
C TYR A 21 55.18 30.48 -35.24
N GLN A 22 55.14 30.20 -36.55
CA GLN A 22 56.17 29.47 -37.27
C GLN A 22 57.47 30.29 -37.40
N GLN A 23 57.36 31.61 -37.61
CA GLN A 23 58.49 32.55 -37.61
C GLN A 23 59.15 32.64 -36.22
N LEU A 24 58.36 32.81 -35.16
CA LEU A 24 58.83 32.77 -33.76
C LEU A 24 59.51 31.43 -33.41
N LEU A 25 59.04 30.31 -33.97
CA LEU A 25 59.70 29.01 -33.82
C LEU A 25 61.03 28.91 -34.59
N THR A 26 61.21 29.64 -35.70
CA THR A 26 62.52 29.73 -36.37
C THR A 26 63.49 30.65 -35.65
N GLU A 27 63.03 31.81 -35.16
CA GLU A 27 63.84 32.75 -34.36
C GLU A 27 64.29 32.09 -33.05
N LYS A 28 63.38 31.42 -32.33
CA LYS A 28 63.68 30.65 -31.11
C LYS A 28 64.60 29.44 -31.36
N LYS A 29 64.77 28.99 -32.61
CA LYS A 29 65.78 27.98 -33.00
C LYS A 29 67.11 28.59 -33.40
N ALA A 30 67.13 29.82 -33.93
CA ALA A 30 68.35 30.58 -34.18
C ALA A 30 69.04 30.94 -32.85
N CYS A 31 68.35 31.67 -31.97
CA CYS A 31 68.85 32.13 -30.66
C CYS A 31 69.19 30.99 -29.67
N ARG A 32 69.02 29.71 -30.05
CA ARG A 32 69.37 28.54 -29.23
C ARG A 32 70.72 27.91 -29.61
N ARG A 33 71.45 28.49 -30.58
CA ARG A 33 72.80 28.05 -30.97
C ARG A 33 73.93 28.83 -30.28
N ASP A 34 73.64 30.04 -29.81
CA ASP A 34 74.67 31.02 -29.42
C ASP A 34 75.03 30.99 -27.91
N ILE A 35 74.90 29.82 -27.25
CA ILE A 35 75.24 29.64 -25.82
C ILE A 35 76.08 28.37 -25.62
N PRO A 36 77.43 28.46 -25.67
CA PRO A 36 78.33 27.43 -25.14
C PRO A 36 78.19 27.28 -23.62
N THR A 37 78.43 26.08 -23.08
CA THR A 37 78.15 25.75 -21.67
C THR A 37 79.42 25.43 -20.86
N LEU A 38 79.66 26.21 -19.80
CA LEU A 38 80.54 25.89 -18.66
C LEU A 38 79.78 26.38 -17.40
N GLN A 39 79.42 25.56 -16.41
CA GLN A 39 80.18 24.68 -15.50
C GLN A 39 80.94 25.41 -14.37
N SER A 40 80.98 24.74 -13.22
CA SER A 40 81.30 25.29 -11.89
C SER A 40 82.72 24.96 -11.43
N THR A 41 83.32 25.89 -10.69
CA THR A 41 84.47 25.71 -9.78
C THR A 41 84.02 25.14 -8.41
N PRO A 42 84.91 24.71 -7.48
CA PRO A 42 86.37 25.00 -7.39
C PRO A 42 87.32 23.82 -7.10
N GLU A 43 88.62 24.06 -7.30
CA GLU A 43 89.76 23.73 -6.40
C GLU A 43 91.06 24.32 -7.02
N ALA A 44 92.20 24.29 -6.30
CA ALA A 44 93.33 25.20 -6.54
C ALA A 44 94.47 24.69 -7.45
N GLY A 45 95.14 25.63 -8.16
CA GLY A 45 96.35 25.41 -8.96
C GLY A 45 97.13 26.72 -9.20
N LYS A 46 98.47 26.67 -9.19
CA LYS A 46 99.36 27.85 -9.07
C LYS A 46 99.59 28.64 -10.38
N MET A 47 99.62 29.97 -10.25
CA MET A 47 100.65 30.93 -10.71
C MET A 47 101.28 30.77 -12.11
N GLU A 48 101.09 31.78 -12.98
CA GLU A 48 102.21 32.61 -13.48
C GLU A 48 101.72 33.96 -14.08
N GLU A 49 102.63 34.89 -14.31
CA GLU A 49 102.35 36.26 -14.78
C GLU A 49 102.40 36.39 -16.32
N ARG A 50 101.56 37.26 -16.90
CA ARG A 50 102.06 38.28 -17.86
C ARG A 50 101.11 39.47 -18.07
N SER A 51 101.65 40.67 -17.99
CA SER A 51 100.94 41.94 -18.20
C SER A 51 100.88 42.34 -19.68
N GLN A 52 99.74 42.87 -20.15
CA GLN A 52 99.72 43.80 -21.30
C GLN A 52 98.47 44.71 -21.31
N PRO A 53 98.63 46.06 -21.26
CA PRO A 53 97.52 47.01 -21.40
C PRO A 53 97.11 47.31 -22.85
N CYS A 54 95.99 48.04 -23.00
CA CYS A 54 95.38 48.41 -24.28
C CYS A 54 96.24 49.34 -25.17
N SER A 55 96.05 49.25 -26.49
CA SER A 55 96.31 50.34 -27.43
C SER A 55 95.08 51.26 -27.57
N PRO A 56 95.28 52.52 -27.94
CA PRO A 56 94.73 52.99 -29.21
C PRO A 56 95.82 53.56 -30.16
N ALA A 57 95.40 54.07 -31.32
CA ALA A 57 96.27 54.30 -32.48
C ALA A 57 97.10 55.61 -32.46
N VAL A 58 98.19 55.61 -33.22
CA VAL A 58 99.13 56.72 -33.42
C VAL A 58 98.85 57.42 -34.75
N SER A 59 98.99 58.75 -34.82
CA SER A 59 99.27 59.49 -36.05
C SER A 59 99.81 60.90 -35.76
N GLU A 60 101.13 61.10 -35.89
CA GLU A 60 101.77 62.39 -36.16
C GLU A 60 102.98 62.20 -37.11
N PRO A 61 103.38 63.23 -37.88
CA PRO A 61 104.32 63.08 -38.99
C PRO A 61 105.80 63.21 -38.59
N SER A 62 106.69 62.67 -39.43
CA SER A 62 108.14 62.72 -39.24
C SER A 62 108.77 63.98 -39.84
N THR A 63 109.79 64.54 -39.17
CA THR A 63 110.94 65.16 -39.86
C THR A 63 112.22 64.98 -39.03
N SER A 64 113.33 64.74 -39.70
CA SER A 64 114.70 64.73 -39.14
C SER A 64 115.61 65.46 -40.15
N PRO A 65 116.82 65.92 -39.78
CA PRO A 65 117.97 65.00 -39.78
C PRO A 65 119.02 65.34 -38.70
N GLY A 66 120.19 64.68 -38.76
CA GLY A 66 121.37 65.03 -37.98
C GLY A 66 122.68 64.53 -38.61
N ALA A 67 123.79 64.86 -37.94
CA ALA A 67 125.17 64.36 -38.13
C ALA A 67 126.01 64.84 -39.36
N ALA A 68 126.99 65.70 -39.06
CA ALA A 68 128.42 65.64 -39.44
C ALA A 68 128.89 65.39 -40.90
N GLN A 69 129.73 66.30 -41.41
CA GLN A 69 131.20 66.08 -41.57
C GLN A 69 131.95 67.36 -42.02
N CYS A 70 133.30 67.32 -42.05
CA CYS A 70 134.19 68.45 -42.35
C CYS A 70 134.52 68.60 -43.85
N SER A 71 134.86 69.81 -44.31
CA SER A 71 136.14 70.08 -45.02
C SER A 71 136.39 71.56 -45.37
N SER A 72 137.65 71.97 -45.16
CA SER A 72 138.46 73.01 -45.85
C SER A 72 137.81 74.08 -46.76
N LEU A 73 138.21 75.36 -46.57
CA LEU A 73 139.25 76.02 -47.39
C LEU A 73 139.49 77.49 -46.96
N CYS A 74 140.74 77.97 -47.05
CA CYS A 74 141.06 79.40 -47.05
C CYS A 74 141.17 79.92 -48.49
N PRO A 75 141.14 81.25 -48.70
CA PRO A 75 142.27 81.88 -49.39
C PRO A 75 142.89 83.06 -48.64
N ARG A 76 144.16 83.36 -48.97
CA ARG A 76 144.91 84.56 -48.56
C ARG A 76 144.66 85.70 -49.56
N GLN A 77 144.85 86.96 -49.13
CA GLN A 77 145.61 88.07 -49.77
C GLN A 77 145.02 89.45 -49.42
N ALA A 78 145.77 90.58 -49.40
CA ALA A 78 147.22 90.80 -49.24
C ALA A 78 147.55 92.30 -49.05
N ALA A 79 148.72 92.59 -48.44
CA ALA A 79 149.47 93.86 -48.50
C ALA A 79 148.80 95.13 -47.90
N SER A 80 149.46 96.27 -47.67
CA SER A 80 150.87 96.66 -47.95
C SER A 80 151.38 97.72 -46.95
N ASN A 81 152.69 97.68 -46.60
CA ASN A 81 153.67 98.78 -46.37
C ASN A 81 153.32 99.94 -45.36
N ALA A 82 154.24 100.71 -44.77
CA ALA A 82 155.72 100.83 -44.84
C ALA A 82 156.29 101.14 -43.40
N SER A 83 157.56 100.92 -43.06
CA SER A 83 158.74 101.84 -43.13
C SER A 83 158.47 103.30 -42.68
N GLY A 84 159.30 104.00 -41.88
CA GLY A 84 160.57 103.73 -41.18
C GLY A 84 160.89 104.93 -40.24
N SER A 85 161.56 104.80 -39.09
CA SER A 85 163.04 104.86 -38.86
C SER A 85 163.73 106.18 -39.24
N ILE A 86 164.77 106.57 -38.46
CA ILE A 86 165.68 107.74 -38.62
C ILE A 86 165.03 109.11 -38.29
N ALA A 87 165.64 110.14 -37.70
CA ALA A 87 166.74 110.33 -36.70
C ALA A 87 166.65 111.85 -36.27
N ASP A 88 167.61 112.59 -35.68
CA ASP A 88 169.00 112.41 -35.20
C ASP A 88 169.33 113.51 -34.15
N SER A 89 170.60 113.64 -33.76
CA SER A 89 171.28 114.92 -33.46
C SER A 89 170.94 115.61 -32.12
N GLY A 90 171.44 115.03 -31.04
CA GLY A 90 171.91 115.84 -29.91
C GLY A 90 173.31 116.38 -30.16
N ARG A 91 173.56 117.66 -29.84
CA ARG A 91 174.92 118.15 -29.56
C ARG A 91 174.90 119.31 -28.56
N GLY A 92 175.41 119.06 -27.36
CA GLY A 92 175.66 120.10 -26.38
C GLY A 92 176.94 120.87 -26.69
N THR A 93 176.99 122.15 -26.29
CA THR A 93 178.17 123.01 -26.37
C THR A 93 179.22 122.60 -25.33
N PRO A 94 180.48 122.28 -25.71
CA PRO A 94 181.56 122.07 -24.76
C PRO A 94 182.44 123.32 -24.66
N THR A 95 182.28 124.10 -23.59
CA THR A 95 183.17 125.23 -23.28
C THR A 95 184.54 124.72 -22.85
N ARG A 96 185.62 125.21 -23.48
CA ARG A 96 186.99 124.76 -23.21
C ARG A 96 187.63 125.51 -22.02
N ALA A 97 187.79 124.82 -20.90
CA ALA A 97 188.81 125.07 -19.88
C ALA A 97 189.09 123.78 -19.10
N ALA A 98 190.32 123.57 -18.60
CA ALA A 98 190.71 122.33 -17.91
C ALA A 98 190.80 122.52 -16.39
N ALA A 99 190.14 121.64 -15.62
CA ALA A 99 190.27 121.46 -14.17
C ALA A 99 189.66 120.09 -13.74
N PRO A 100 190.06 119.51 -12.58
CA PRO A 100 189.65 118.16 -12.16
C PRO A 100 188.31 118.08 -11.38
N SER A 101 187.91 116.85 -11.04
CA SER A 101 186.58 116.44 -10.56
C SER A 101 186.27 116.69 -9.07
N PRO A 102 185.01 117.01 -8.70
CA PRO A 102 184.44 116.83 -7.36
C PRO A 102 183.79 115.43 -7.17
N ALA A 103 183.48 115.09 -5.91
CA ALA A 103 182.81 113.86 -5.51
C ALA A 103 181.26 113.90 -5.67
N PRO A 104 180.55 112.75 -5.71
CA PRO A 104 179.08 112.72 -5.71
C PRO A 104 178.48 113.19 -4.37
N CYS A 105 177.27 113.74 -4.40
CA CYS A 105 176.53 114.20 -3.22
C CYS A 105 175.50 113.19 -2.70
N ASP A 106 175.13 113.30 -1.43
CA ASP A 106 174.25 112.33 -0.74
C ASP A 106 172.86 112.21 -1.36
N ALA A 107 172.33 113.28 -1.96
CA ALA A 107 171.06 113.24 -2.69
C ALA A 107 171.10 112.26 -3.88
N CYS A 108 172.23 112.17 -4.58
CA CYS A 108 172.42 111.19 -5.65
C CYS A 108 172.56 109.76 -5.09
N ALA A 109 173.22 109.58 -3.95
CA ALA A 109 173.31 108.28 -3.29
C ALA A 109 171.93 107.78 -2.81
N GLY A 110 171.13 108.65 -2.19
CA GLY A 110 169.76 108.33 -1.76
C GLY A 110 168.82 108.03 -2.95
N ALA A 111 168.93 108.80 -4.03
CA ALA A 111 168.17 108.53 -5.26
C ALA A 111 168.56 107.17 -5.88
N GLN A 112 169.85 106.81 -5.88
CA GLN A 112 170.30 105.50 -6.37
C GLN A 112 169.91 104.34 -5.44
N ALA A 113 169.85 104.55 -4.13
CA ALA A 113 169.35 103.54 -3.19
C ALA A 113 167.85 103.27 -3.39
N SER A 114 167.04 104.32 -3.56
CA SER A 114 165.62 104.20 -3.93
C SER A 114 165.43 103.51 -5.28
N LEU A 115 166.25 103.87 -6.28
CA LEU A 115 166.25 103.24 -7.60
C LEU A 115 166.57 101.73 -7.54
N ARG A 116 167.51 101.32 -6.68
CA ARG A 116 167.80 99.91 -6.38
C ARG A 116 166.58 99.20 -5.78
N GLN A 117 166.02 99.74 -4.71
CA GLN A 117 164.85 99.18 -4.01
C GLN A 117 163.60 99.06 -4.92
N VAL A 118 163.30 100.06 -5.74
CA VAL A 118 162.19 100.00 -6.70
C VAL A 118 162.48 98.98 -7.81
N GLY A 119 163.76 98.82 -8.19
CA GLY A 119 164.17 97.79 -9.14
C GLY A 119 164.03 96.36 -8.59
N GLU A 120 164.43 96.13 -7.34
CA GLU A 120 164.20 94.87 -6.61
C GLU A 120 162.70 94.52 -6.56
N ALA A 121 161.83 95.51 -6.27
CA ALA A 121 160.39 95.32 -6.26
C ALA A 121 159.82 94.94 -7.65
N ILE A 122 160.28 95.60 -8.72
CA ILE A 122 159.88 95.28 -10.10
C ILE A 122 160.40 93.89 -10.52
N THR A 123 161.63 93.54 -10.15
CA THR A 123 162.20 92.20 -10.36
C THR A 123 161.38 91.12 -9.62
N SER A 124 160.97 91.38 -8.38
CA SER A 124 160.11 90.48 -7.59
C SER A 124 158.72 90.29 -8.23
N ILE A 125 158.09 91.37 -8.71
CA ILE A 125 156.82 91.29 -9.47
C ILE A 125 156.98 90.50 -10.77
N CYS A 126 158.10 90.68 -11.49
CA CYS A 126 158.41 89.87 -12.66
C CYS A 126 158.53 88.38 -12.29
N GLN A 127 159.29 88.04 -11.24
CA GLN A 127 159.50 86.65 -10.80
C GLN A 127 158.19 85.99 -10.33
N SER A 128 157.36 86.66 -9.52
CA SER A 128 156.11 86.08 -9.00
C SER A 128 155.07 85.82 -10.10
N HIS A 129 155.08 86.60 -11.18
CA HIS A 129 154.25 86.40 -12.36
C HIS A 129 154.93 85.60 -13.49
N ASN A 130 156.11 85.00 -13.24
CA ASN A 130 156.92 84.24 -14.21
C ASN A 130 157.27 85.03 -15.50
N ILE A 131 157.36 86.36 -15.39
CA ILE A 131 157.77 87.28 -16.44
C ILE A 131 159.30 87.39 -16.42
N PRO A 132 160.00 87.26 -17.57
CA PRO A 132 161.44 87.52 -17.62
C PRO A 132 161.75 88.99 -17.27
N SER A 133 162.57 89.20 -16.23
CA SER A 133 163.12 90.52 -15.90
C SER A 133 164.39 90.79 -16.69
N ALA A 134 164.47 91.97 -17.31
CA ALA A 134 165.71 92.54 -17.85
C ALA A 134 166.48 93.29 -16.75
N LEU A 135 165.77 93.87 -15.79
CA LEU A 135 166.37 94.62 -14.69
C LEU A 135 167.16 93.71 -13.74
N SER A 136 166.70 92.49 -13.45
CA SER A 136 167.47 91.45 -12.73
C SER A 136 168.83 91.21 -13.39
N ARG A 137 168.83 90.94 -14.70
CA ARG A 137 170.06 90.67 -15.47
C ARG A 137 171.00 91.87 -15.53
N PHE A 138 170.44 93.08 -15.52
CA PHE A 138 171.22 94.31 -15.46
C PHE A 138 171.76 94.60 -14.04
N GLN A 139 171.00 94.27 -13.00
CA GLN A 139 171.43 94.30 -11.60
C GLN A 139 172.62 93.36 -11.39
N GLU A 140 172.49 92.09 -11.81
CA GLU A 140 173.56 91.08 -11.78
C GLU A 140 174.88 91.63 -12.38
N VAL A 141 174.84 92.10 -13.63
CA VAL A 141 176.02 92.65 -14.33
C VAL A 141 176.58 93.92 -13.68
N VAL A 142 175.73 94.83 -13.21
CA VAL A 142 176.17 96.12 -12.62
C VAL A 142 176.70 95.96 -11.19
N GLU A 143 176.20 95.00 -10.41
CA GLU A 143 176.78 94.69 -9.11
C GLU A 143 178.16 94.02 -9.27
N GLU A 144 178.34 93.14 -10.26
CA GLU A 144 179.65 92.58 -10.62
C GLU A 144 180.67 93.64 -11.06
N THR A 145 180.31 94.58 -11.94
CA THR A 145 181.27 95.58 -12.44
C THR A 145 181.56 96.72 -11.47
N THR A 146 180.58 97.11 -10.66
CA THR A 146 180.59 98.44 -9.98
C THR A 146 180.63 98.33 -8.45
N GLY A 147 180.54 97.12 -7.87
CA GLY A 147 180.99 96.81 -6.52
C GLY A 147 180.40 97.71 -5.42
N ARG A 148 179.06 97.79 -5.36
CA ARG A 148 178.26 98.65 -4.44
C ARG A 148 178.52 100.15 -4.46
N ARG A 149 179.46 100.68 -5.25
CA ARG A 149 179.69 102.13 -5.40
C ARG A 149 178.53 102.82 -6.12
N THR A 150 178.61 104.15 -6.19
CA THR A 150 177.63 104.99 -6.91
C THR A 150 177.61 104.64 -8.39
N LEU A 151 176.42 104.40 -8.92
CA LEU A 151 176.16 104.17 -10.34
C LEU A 151 176.58 105.39 -11.16
N SER A 152 177.14 105.17 -12.35
CA SER A 152 177.42 106.24 -13.30
C SER A 152 176.13 106.79 -13.91
N ALA A 153 176.20 107.98 -14.52
CA ALA A 153 175.05 108.56 -15.24
C ALA A 153 174.58 107.67 -16.40
N THR A 154 175.49 106.92 -17.01
CA THR A 154 175.20 105.87 -18.00
C THR A 154 174.47 104.68 -17.38
N ASP A 155 174.89 104.18 -16.22
CA ASP A 155 174.23 103.04 -15.56
C ASP A 155 172.81 103.40 -15.10
N VAL A 156 172.61 104.61 -14.56
CA VAL A 156 171.27 105.10 -14.18
C VAL A 156 170.35 105.24 -15.40
N LYS A 157 170.87 105.68 -16.55
CA LYS A 157 170.11 105.74 -17.80
C LYS A 157 169.76 104.34 -18.31
N CYS A 158 170.69 103.40 -18.27
CA CYS A 158 170.46 102.01 -18.65
C CYS A 158 169.45 101.33 -17.71
N TRP A 159 169.57 101.54 -16.40
CA TRP A 159 168.63 101.06 -15.37
C TRP A 159 167.21 101.50 -15.67
N ALA A 160 166.98 102.80 -15.91
CA ALA A 160 165.67 103.32 -16.29
C ALA A 160 165.13 102.66 -17.58
N SER A 161 166.02 102.31 -18.52
CA SER A 161 165.63 101.60 -19.75
C SER A 161 165.25 100.13 -19.49
N GLU A 162 165.98 99.38 -18.65
CA GLU A 162 165.62 97.99 -18.30
C GLU A 162 164.37 97.94 -17.40
N GLN A 163 164.24 98.89 -16.48
CA GLN A 163 163.06 99.10 -15.64
C GLN A 163 161.82 99.39 -16.49
N SER A 164 161.92 100.26 -17.51
CA SER A 164 160.81 100.53 -18.44
C SER A 164 160.45 99.34 -19.32
N LYS A 165 161.44 98.51 -19.73
CA LYS A 165 161.17 97.24 -20.44
C LYS A 165 160.39 96.26 -19.57
N ASP A 166 160.73 96.13 -18.29
CA ASP A 166 160.03 95.24 -17.36
C ASP A 166 158.64 95.76 -17.00
N LEU A 167 158.48 97.06 -16.75
CA LEU A 167 157.15 97.69 -16.62
C LEU A 167 156.30 97.50 -17.91
N SER A 168 156.90 97.53 -19.09
CA SER A 168 156.23 97.21 -20.36
C SER A 168 155.83 95.73 -20.46
N ARG A 169 156.65 94.80 -19.95
CA ARG A 169 156.31 93.36 -19.89
C ARG A 169 155.18 93.09 -18.89
N ILE A 170 155.24 93.68 -17.70
CA ILE A 170 154.17 93.63 -16.68
C ILE A 170 152.88 94.21 -17.27
N SER A 171 152.93 95.39 -17.90
CA SER A 171 151.77 96.01 -18.55
C SER A 171 151.16 95.11 -19.65
N LYS A 172 151.99 94.47 -20.48
CA LYS A 172 151.52 93.50 -21.50
C LYS A 172 150.93 92.24 -20.88
N HIS A 173 151.50 91.73 -19.79
CA HIS A 173 150.96 90.57 -19.08
C HIS A 173 149.61 90.89 -18.41
N LEU A 174 149.50 92.03 -17.74
CA LEU A 174 148.24 92.53 -17.18
C LEU A 174 147.18 92.73 -18.25
N HIS A 175 147.55 93.28 -19.42
CA HIS A 175 146.62 93.41 -20.55
C HIS A 175 146.19 92.04 -21.08
N ALA A 176 147.12 91.08 -21.29
CA ALA A 176 146.78 89.73 -21.73
C ALA A 176 145.90 88.97 -20.71
N LEU A 177 146.09 89.18 -19.40
CA LEU A 177 145.20 88.66 -18.36
C LEU A 177 143.81 89.31 -18.42
N LEU A 178 143.71 90.62 -18.70
CA LEU A 178 142.43 91.30 -18.91
C LEU A 178 141.71 90.77 -20.17
N GLU A 179 142.42 90.57 -21.27
CA GLU A 179 141.88 89.98 -22.50
C GLU A 179 141.42 88.51 -22.32
N LEU A 180 141.99 87.76 -21.37
CA LEU A 180 141.51 86.42 -21.01
C LEU A 180 140.34 86.45 -20.01
N VAL A 181 140.36 87.38 -19.06
CA VAL A 181 139.33 87.52 -18.02
C VAL A 181 138.04 88.14 -18.55
N ASN A 182 138.08 88.96 -19.61
CA ASN A 182 136.89 89.58 -20.18
C ASN A 182 135.94 88.55 -20.86
N PRO A 183 136.40 87.63 -21.74
CA PRO A 183 135.59 86.51 -22.24
C PRO A 183 134.95 85.67 -21.13
N LEU A 184 135.73 85.30 -20.11
CA LEU A 184 135.24 84.51 -18.97
C LEU A 184 134.18 85.26 -18.13
N LYS A 185 134.21 86.60 -18.10
CA LYS A 185 133.15 87.41 -17.48
C LYS A 185 131.87 87.42 -18.32
N SER A 186 131.96 87.50 -19.65
CA SER A 186 130.79 87.37 -20.54
C SER A 186 130.19 85.97 -20.48
N GLU A 187 131.00 84.91 -20.57
CA GLU A 187 130.54 83.51 -20.43
C GLU A 187 129.86 83.27 -19.09
N LEU A 188 130.41 83.82 -17.98
CA LEU A 188 129.78 83.75 -16.67
C LEU A 188 128.48 84.56 -16.57
N ALA A 189 128.34 85.66 -17.31
CA ALA A 189 127.10 86.45 -17.36
C ALA A 189 126.02 85.75 -18.21
N GLU A 190 126.41 85.18 -19.34
CA GLU A 190 125.52 84.40 -20.22
C GLU A 190 125.07 83.10 -19.55
N SER A 191 125.98 82.38 -18.89
CA SER A 191 125.65 81.17 -18.12
C SER A 191 124.72 81.47 -16.94
N LYS A 192 124.88 82.63 -16.28
CA LYS A 192 123.91 83.11 -15.27
C LYS A 192 122.54 83.38 -15.91
N LYS A 193 122.49 84.12 -17.02
CA LYS A 193 121.24 84.39 -17.75
C LYS A 193 120.52 83.10 -18.17
N GLN A 194 121.25 82.12 -18.70
CA GLN A 194 120.73 80.78 -19.04
C GLN A 194 120.21 80.03 -17.81
N ARG A 195 120.93 80.10 -16.67
CA ARG A 195 120.48 79.52 -15.39
C ARG A 195 119.19 80.18 -14.90
N ASP A 196 119.09 81.50 -15.03
CA ASP A 196 117.92 82.28 -14.61
C ASP A 196 116.71 81.96 -15.52
N GLU A 197 116.90 81.90 -16.84
CA GLU A 197 115.88 81.48 -17.83
C GLU A 197 115.41 80.02 -17.64
N LEU A 198 116.32 79.10 -17.31
CA LEU A 198 115.96 77.72 -16.98
C LEU A 198 115.25 77.62 -15.62
N GLN A 199 115.60 78.47 -14.65
CA GLN A 199 114.90 78.52 -13.37
C GLN A 199 113.46 79.02 -13.57
N GLU A 200 113.26 80.08 -14.36
CA GLU A 200 111.92 80.59 -14.72
C GLU A 200 111.08 79.51 -15.43
N GLN A 201 111.64 78.78 -16.40
CA GLN A 201 110.97 77.65 -17.06
C GLN A 201 110.60 76.52 -16.11
N VAL A 202 111.47 76.16 -15.15
CA VAL A 202 111.17 75.14 -14.13
C VAL A 202 110.05 75.62 -13.20
N GLU A 203 110.04 76.89 -12.83
CA GLU A 203 108.96 77.48 -12.03
C GLU A 203 107.62 77.53 -12.79
N ASP A 204 107.62 77.85 -14.09
CA ASP A 204 106.41 77.79 -14.93
C ASP A 204 105.89 76.36 -15.14
N LEU A 205 106.78 75.39 -15.40
CA LEU A 205 106.37 73.99 -15.49
C LEU A 205 105.85 73.47 -14.14
N ALA A 206 106.38 73.93 -13.01
CA ALA A 206 105.84 73.63 -11.68
C ALA A 206 104.45 74.27 -11.47
N ARG A 207 104.24 75.53 -11.90
CA ARG A 207 102.93 76.21 -11.89
C ARG A 207 101.90 75.45 -12.73
N LEU A 208 102.23 75.09 -13.98
CA LEU A 208 101.36 74.35 -14.88
C LEU A 208 101.01 72.95 -14.35
N LEU A 209 102.01 72.19 -13.87
CA LEU A 209 101.79 70.88 -13.27
C LEU A 209 100.92 70.93 -12.01
N GLN A 210 100.98 72.02 -11.24
CA GLN A 210 100.10 72.21 -10.08
C GLN A 210 98.65 72.46 -10.51
N VAL A 211 98.42 73.30 -11.51
CA VAL A 211 97.08 73.53 -12.10
C VAL A 211 96.52 72.24 -12.74
N GLU A 212 97.35 71.42 -13.38
CA GLU A 212 96.91 70.11 -13.91
C GLU A 212 96.50 69.14 -12.79
N LYS A 213 97.25 69.08 -11.69
CA LYS A 213 96.87 68.27 -10.51
C LYS A 213 95.56 68.74 -9.88
N GLU A 214 95.37 70.05 -9.75
CA GLU A 214 94.15 70.63 -9.17
C GLU A 214 92.93 70.39 -10.07
N THR A 215 93.06 70.57 -11.39
CA THR A 215 91.99 70.27 -12.35
C THR A 215 91.69 68.77 -12.43
N GLN A 216 92.69 67.88 -12.43
CA GLN A 216 92.46 66.43 -12.32
C GLN A 216 91.78 66.06 -10.99
N ALA A 217 92.17 66.65 -9.86
CA ALA A 217 91.54 66.38 -8.56
C ALA A 217 90.07 66.82 -8.53
N GLN A 218 89.77 68.00 -9.09
CA GLN A 218 88.41 68.50 -9.22
C GLN A 218 87.56 67.62 -10.15
N GLN A 219 88.07 67.24 -11.33
CA GLN A 219 87.39 66.32 -12.25
C GLN A 219 87.08 64.96 -11.61
N ARG A 220 88.02 64.39 -10.85
CA ARG A 220 87.79 63.13 -10.11
C ARG A 220 86.68 63.28 -9.07
N LYS A 221 86.68 64.37 -8.32
CA LYS A 221 85.65 64.69 -7.32
C LYS A 221 84.27 64.91 -7.93
N GLU A 222 84.19 65.60 -9.06
CA GLU A 222 82.94 65.80 -9.82
C GLU A 222 82.41 64.47 -10.39
N ALA A 223 83.29 63.63 -10.93
CA ALA A 223 82.94 62.29 -11.39
C ALA A 223 82.46 61.39 -10.24
N GLU A 224 83.13 61.41 -9.10
CA GLU A 224 82.75 60.66 -7.89
C GLU A 224 81.37 61.12 -7.36
N GLN A 225 81.15 62.43 -7.26
CA GLN A 225 79.84 63.00 -6.87
C GLN A 225 78.73 62.63 -7.88
N SER A 226 79.03 62.66 -9.18
CA SER A 226 78.09 62.24 -10.24
C SER A 226 77.72 60.77 -10.12
N LEU A 227 78.71 59.89 -9.89
CA LEU A 227 78.50 58.46 -9.65
C LEU A 227 77.74 58.20 -8.34
N GLU A 228 77.99 58.96 -7.28
CA GLU A 228 77.26 58.83 -6.00
C GLU A 228 75.78 59.23 -6.14
N VAL A 229 75.49 60.32 -6.85
CA VAL A 229 74.12 60.74 -7.19
C VAL A 229 73.43 59.68 -8.05
N LYS A 230 74.11 59.16 -9.09
CA LYS A 230 73.54 58.11 -9.95
C LYS A 230 73.30 56.80 -9.19
N ASN A 231 74.20 56.39 -8.30
CA ASN A 231 73.96 55.23 -7.44
C ASN A 231 72.76 55.42 -6.51
N LYS A 232 72.55 56.62 -5.95
CA LYS A 232 71.35 56.94 -5.16
C LYS A 232 70.07 56.83 -6.01
N GLU A 233 70.05 57.45 -7.20
CA GLU A 233 68.93 57.34 -8.15
C GLU A 233 68.62 55.87 -8.53
N TYR A 234 69.65 55.06 -8.82
CA TYR A 234 69.49 53.64 -9.15
C TYR A 234 68.98 52.82 -7.97
N LEU A 235 69.51 53.00 -6.77
CA LEU A 235 69.05 52.29 -5.56
C LEU A 235 67.60 52.64 -5.23
N GLU A 236 67.20 53.91 -5.34
CA GLU A 236 65.79 54.28 -5.19
C GLU A 236 64.91 53.67 -6.30
N ALA A 237 65.38 53.61 -7.55
CA ALA A 237 64.63 53.02 -8.65
C ALA A 237 64.42 51.51 -8.46
N VAL A 238 65.45 50.79 -8.00
CA VAL A 238 65.33 49.38 -7.59
C VAL A 238 64.34 49.25 -6.44
N ALA A 239 64.47 50.03 -5.37
CA ALA A 239 63.57 49.99 -4.22
C ALA A 239 62.12 50.38 -4.56
N ARG A 240 61.88 51.17 -5.62
CA ARG A 240 60.54 51.41 -6.21
C ARG A 240 60.02 50.14 -6.89
N LEU A 241 60.78 49.60 -7.85
CA LEU A 241 60.41 48.40 -8.61
C LEU A 241 60.20 47.16 -7.73
N GLU A 242 60.93 47.02 -6.63
CA GLU A 242 60.74 45.91 -5.68
C GLU A 242 59.42 46.02 -4.90
N ARG A 243 59.01 47.23 -4.50
CA ARG A 243 57.69 47.48 -3.91
C ARG A 243 56.58 47.21 -4.90
N ASP A 244 56.68 47.75 -6.12
CA ASP A 244 55.69 47.56 -7.18
C ASP A 244 55.52 46.06 -7.53
N LYS A 245 56.63 45.32 -7.61
CA LYS A 245 56.66 43.86 -7.81
C LYS A 245 55.95 43.10 -6.69
N ASP A 246 56.12 43.51 -5.43
CA ASP A 246 55.49 42.86 -4.29
C ASP A 246 54.01 43.26 -4.11
N ASP A 247 53.60 44.47 -4.51
CA ASP A 247 52.19 44.84 -4.63
C ASP A 247 51.49 44.09 -5.77
N LEU A 248 52.16 43.90 -6.92
CA LEU A 248 51.66 43.04 -7.99
C LEU A 248 51.53 41.58 -7.55
N ARG A 249 52.47 41.06 -6.74
CA ARG A 249 52.38 39.72 -6.13
C ARG A 249 51.21 39.59 -5.16
N ARG A 250 51.03 40.56 -4.23
CA ARG A 250 49.87 40.62 -3.33
C ARG A 250 48.55 40.66 -4.12
N GLY A 251 48.50 41.51 -5.15
CA GLY A 251 47.35 41.66 -6.03
C GLY A 251 47.10 40.46 -6.96
N ALA A 252 48.08 39.60 -7.20
CA ALA A 252 47.90 38.33 -7.89
C ALA A 252 47.29 37.28 -6.96
N ALA A 253 47.91 37.05 -5.78
CA ALA A 253 47.42 36.09 -4.78
C ALA A 253 45.96 36.35 -4.37
N LEU A 254 45.61 37.60 -4.08
CA LEU A 254 44.23 37.98 -3.72
C LEU A 254 43.21 37.74 -4.87
N ARG A 255 43.65 37.79 -6.14
CA ARG A 255 42.80 37.40 -7.28
C ARG A 255 42.70 35.88 -7.44
N GLU A 256 43.77 35.15 -7.16
CA GLU A 256 43.76 33.69 -7.16
C GLU A 256 42.84 33.14 -6.06
N GLU A 257 42.89 33.71 -4.84
CA GLU A 257 41.96 33.45 -3.74
C GLU A 257 40.50 33.71 -4.16
N GLN A 258 40.21 34.89 -4.73
CA GLN A 258 38.87 35.21 -5.25
C GLN A 258 38.40 34.23 -6.34
N ILE A 259 39.30 33.80 -7.22
CA ILE A 259 39.00 32.80 -8.26
C ILE A 259 38.71 31.43 -7.64
N CYS A 260 39.41 31.03 -6.57
CA CYS A 260 39.10 29.80 -5.83
C CYS A 260 37.74 29.86 -5.14
N VAL A 261 37.45 30.93 -4.38
CA VAL A 261 36.14 31.14 -3.73
C VAL A 261 35.00 31.16 -4.75
N LEU A 262 35.18 31.77 -5.93
CA LEU A 262 34.18 31.77 -6.99
C LEU A 262 34.00 30.39 -7.65
N LYS A 263 35.05 29.57 -7.76
CA LYS A 263 34.95 28.16 -8.24
C LYS A 263 34.21 27.29 -7.23
N GLU A 264 34.51 27.43 -5.94
CA GLU A 264 33.83 26.71 -4.85
C GLU A 264 32.35 27.10 -4.77
N ALA A 265 32.04 28.40 -4.84
CA ALA A 265 30.68 28.88 -4.90
C ALA A 265 29.93 28.36 -6.15
N LEU A 266 30.58 28.33 -7.31
CA LEU A 266 30.00 27.76 -8.55
C LEU A 266 29.72 26.26 -8.40
N ALA A 267 30.65 25.48 -7.85
CA ALA A 267 30.47 24.06 -7.61
C ALA A 267 29.32 23.79 -6.61
N ALA A 268 29.23 24.57 -5.52
CA ALA A 268 28.13 24.49 -4.57
C ALA A 268 26.76 24.82 -5.21
N LYS A 269 26.70 25.81 -6.11
CA LYS A 269 25.48 26.10 -6.88
C LYS A 269 25.13 25.00 -7.89
N GLN A 270 26.13 24.35 -8.50
CA GLN A 270 25.92 23.21 -9.40
C GLN A 270 25.38 21.99 -8.63
N ALA A 271 25.92 21.68 -7.45
CA ALA A 271 25.41 20.62 -6.58
C ALA A 271 23.94 20.88 -6.17
N ALA A 272 23.63 22.09 -5.68
CA ALA A 272 22.27 22.46 -5.30
C ALA A 272 21.27 22.40 -6.48
N LEU A 273 21.71 22.66 -7.72
CA LEU A 273 20.88 22.46 -8.92
C LEU A 273 20.64 20.98 -9.23
N GLN A 274 21.64 20.12 -9.04
CA GLN A 274 21.49 18.66 -9.21
C GLN A 274 20.55 18.05 -8.15
N GLU A 275 20.62 18.51 -6.91
CA GLU A 275 19.68 18.17 -5.83
C GLU A 275 18.25 18.63 -6.14
N LEU A 276 18.09 19.86 -6.66
CA LEU A 276 16.79 20.39 -7.08
C LEU A 276 16.21 19.63 -8.29
N GLU A 277 17.06 19.18 -9.21
CA GLU A 277 16.64 18.28 -10.29
C GLU A 277 16.25 16.89 -9.79
N ALA A 278 16.96 16.32 -8.81
CA ALA A 278 16.66 15.02 -8.24
C ALA A 278 15.32 15.05 -7.47
N THR A 279 15.12 16.05 -6.62
CA THR A 279 13.84 16.27 -5.91
C THR A 279 12.68 16.53 -6.89
N LYS A 280 12.91 17.31 -7.96
CA LYS A 280 11.92 17.47 -9.04
C LYS A 280 11.57 16.14 -9.73
N LYS A 281 12.53 15.26 -9.97
CA LYS A 281 12.29 13.92 -10.56
C LYS A 281 11.44 13.06 -9.62
N SER A 282 11.83 12.99 -8.33
CA SER A 282 11.05 12.30 -7.28
C SER A 282 9.60 12.80 -7.20
N LEU A 283 9.37 14.11 -7.11
CA LEU A 283 8.03 14.70 -7.00
C LEU A 283 7.17 14.46 -8.26
N LEU A 284 7.78 14.31 -9.44
CA LEU A 284 7.07 13.91 -10.67
C LEU A 284 6.73 12.41 -10.68
N GLU A 285 7.51 11.58 -10.00
CA GLU A 285 7.21 10.15 -9.81
C GLU A 285 6.13 9.95 -8.75
N ASP A 286 6.19 10.68 -7.63
CA ASP A 286 5.13 10.75 -6.62
C ASP A 286 3.80 11.26 -7.20
N LEU A 287 3.82 12.24 -8.11
CA LEU A 287 2.62 12.68 -8.82
C LEU A 287 2.06 11.61 -9.77
N ARG A 288 2.90 10.77 -10.39
CA ARG A 288 2.45 9.64 -11.22
C ARG A 288 1.86 8.51 -10.37
N THR A 289 2.53 8.12 -9.28
CA THR A 289 2.02 7.06 -8.39
C THR A 289 0.72 7.48 -7.71
N THR A 290 0.62 8.73 -7.23
CA THR A 290 -0.61 9.24 -6.61
C THR A 290 -1.75 9.47 -7.59
N THR A 291 -1.49 9.81 -8.86
CA THR A 291 -2.56 9.87 -9.88
C THR A 291 -3.06 8.48 -10.26
N VAL A 292 -2.17 7.50 -10.46
CA VAL A 292 -2.57 6.08 -10.67
C VAL A 292 -3.36 5.54 -9.47
N ALA A 293 -2.93 5.82 -8.25
CA ALA A 293 -3.66 5.42 -7.04
C ALA A 293 -5.06 6.06 -6.96
N ARG A 294 -5.21 7.34 -7.35
CA ARG A 294 -6.53 8.01 -7.43
C ARG A 294 -7.43 7.38 -8.49
N SER A 295 -6.90 7.06 -9.68
CA SER A 295 -7.65 6.32 -10.70
C SER A 295 -8.16 4.98 -10.16
N ARG A 296 -7.31 4.21 -9.47
CA ARG A 296 -7.73 2.94 -8.88
C ARG A 296 -8.76 3.08 -7.75
N VAL A 297 -8.71 4.17 -6.98
CA VAL A 297 -9.77 4.48 -6.00
C VAL A 297 -11.09 4.81 -6.70
N LEU A 298 -11.08 5.60 -7.78
CA LEU A 298 -12.31 5.91 -8.54
C LEU A 298 -12.93 4.66 -9.17
N GLU A 299 -12.13 3.76 -9.75
CA GLU A 299 -12.59 2.44 -10.23
C GLU A 299 -13.30 1.64 -9.14
N LEU A 300 -12.70 1.58 -7.94
CA LEU A 300 -13.26 0.87 -6.78
C LEU A 300 -14.52 1.56 -6.22
N GLU A 301 -14.60 2.89 -6.25
CA GLU A 301 -15.79 3.64 -5.86
C GLU A 301 -16.96 3.45 -6.85
N GLU A 302 -16.66 3.18 -8.13
CA GLU A 302 -17.66 2.81 -9.15
C GLU A 302 -18.13 1.36 -8.98
N GLU A 303 -17.20 0.43 -8.74
CA GLU A 303 -17.52 -0.96 -8.42
C GLU A 303 -18.38 -1.08 -7.15
N VAL A 304 -18.03 -0.35 -6.08
CA VAL A 304 -18.84 -0.28 -4.85
C VAL A 304 -20.23 0.33 -5.09
N ARG A 305 -20.35 1.34 -5.96
CA ARG A 305 -21.65 1.90 -6.36
C ARG A 305 -22.51 0.86 -7.09
N LEU A 306 -21.93 0.13 -8.04
CA LEU A 306 -22.60 -0.93 -8.80
C LEU A 306 -23.10 -2.04 -7.86
N LEU A 307 -22.21 -2.57 -7.01
CA LEU A 307 -22.54 -3.64 -6.05
C LEU A 307 -23.59 -3.18 -5.02
N THR A 308 -23.58 -1.90 -4.63
CA THR A 308 -24.60 -1.33 -3.74
C THR A 308 -25.97 -1.29 -4.44
N GLY A 309 -26.03 -0.81 -5.69
CA GLY A 309 -27.28 -0.82 -6.47
C GLY A 309 -27.83 -2.23 -6.73
N GLN A 310 -26.95 -3.20 -7.00
CA GLN A 310 -27.34 -4.62 -7.11
C GLN A 310 -27.92 -5.16 -5.79
N ARG A 311 -27.26 -4.87 -4.65
CA ARG A 311 -27.73 -5.25 -3.31
C ARG A 311 -29.09 -4.61 -3.00
N GLU A 312 -29.31 -3.36 -3.42
CA GLU A 312 -30.59 -2.66 -3.24
C GLU A 312 -31.70 -3.27 -4.11
N SER A 313 -31.44 -3.64 -5.37
CA SER A 313 -32.39 -4.37 -6.22
C SER A 313 -32.78 -5.72 -5.61
N LEU A 314 -31.78 -6.54 -5.23
CA LEU A 314 -32.02 -7.83 -4.58
C LEU A 314 -32.74 -7.69 -3.23
N GLY A 315 -32.52 -6.58 -2.51
CA GLY A 315 -33.27 -6.23 -1.30
C GLY A 315 -34.73 -5.90 -1.58
N GLN A 316 -35.00 -5.13 -2.65
CA GLN A 316 -36.35 -4.82 -3.11
C GLN A 316 -37.08 -6.08 -3.58
N GLU A 317 -36.44 -6.92 -4.40
CA GLU A 317 -36.96 -8.22 -4.86
C GLU A 317 -37.27 -9.15 -3.68
N LEU A 318 -36.34 -9.30 -2.73
CA LEU A 318 -36.56 -10.10 -1.52
C LEU A 318 -37.73 -9.56 -0.68
N SER A 319 -37.89 -8.24 -0.58
CA SER A 319 -39.03 -7.63 0.12
C SER A 319 -40.35 -7.89 -0.61
N ALA A 320 -40.37 -7.83 -1.95
CA ALA A 320 -41.54 -8.12 -2.76
C ALA A 320 -41.96 -9.60 -2.62
N VAL A 321 -40.99 -10.53 -2.73
CA VAL A 321 -41.21 -11.97 -2.49
C VAL A 321 -41.69 -12.24 -1.06
N THR A 322 -41.13 -11.54 -0.06
CA THR A 322 -41.55 -11.67 1.34
C THR A 322 -42.99 -11.22 1.53
N THR A 323 -43.39 -10.04 1.04
CA THR A 323 -44.79 -9.60 1.15
C THR A 323 -45.75 -10.47 0.33
N GLN A 324 -45.30 -11.09 -0.77
CA GLN A 324 -46.13 -12.05 -1.50
C GLN A 324 -46.30 -13.35 -0.71
N LEU A 325 -45.23 -13.87 -0.09
CA LEU A 325 -45.29 -15.02 0.82
C LEU A 325 -46.20 -14.75 2.03
N GLU A 326 -46.22 -13.53 2.57
CA GLU A 326 -47.14 -13.12 3.62
C GLU A 326 -48.61 -13.11 3.15
N LYS A 327 -48.89 -12.63 1.93
CA LYS A 327 -50.24 -12.72 1.33
C LYS A 327 -50.68 -14.16 1.14
N GLU A 328 -49.81 -15.06 0.66
CA GLU A 328 -50.15 -16.48 0.51
C GLU A 328 -50.35 -17.17 1.88
N LYS A 329 -49.53 -16.84 2.89
CA LYS A 329 -49.77 -17.30 4.28
C LYS A 329 -51.13 -16.83 4.81
N ALA A 330 -51.48 -15.56 4.63
CA ALA A 330 -52.77 -15.01 5.07
C ALA A 330 -53.96 -15.67 4.34
N LYS A 331 -53.83 -15.97 3.04
CA LYS A 331 -54.82 -16.78 2.29
C LYS A 331 -54.94 -18.20 2.86
N VAL A 332 -53.81 -18.87 3.14
CA VAL A 332 -53.81 -20.23 3.73
C VAL A 332 -54.46 -20.22 5.11
N GLU A 333 -54.14 -19.27 5.99
CA GLU A 333 -54.84 -19.13 7.27
C GLU A 333 -56.34 -18.87 7.11
N SER A 334 -56.75 -18.07 6.11
CA SER A 334 -58.16 -17.82 5.80
C SER A 334 -58.87 -19.10 5.34
N MET A 335 -58.25 -19.88 4.47
CA MET A 335 -58.76 -21.20 4.04
C MET A 335 -58.81 -22.21 5.19
N LEU A 336 -57.85 -22.19 6.12
CA LEU A 336 -57.88 -23.02 7.32
C LEU A 336 -59.05 -22.65 8.24
N ARG A 337 -59.24 -21.36 8.55
CA ARG A 337 -60.40 -20.88 9.33
C ARG A 337 -61.74 -21.20 8.64
N HIS A 338 -61.78 -21.16 7.30
CA HIS A 338 -62.96 -21.57 6.54
C HIS A 338 -63.20 -23.09 6.64
N LYS A 339 -62.16 -23.92 6.53
CA LYS A 339 -62.25 -25.38 6.75
C LYS A 339 -62.71 -25.70 8.16
N GLU A 340 -62.16 -25.05 9.18
CA GLU A 340 -62.56 -25.19 10.58
C GLU A 340 -64.04 -24.83 10.77
N SER A 341 -64.51 -23.73 10.15
CA SER A 341 -65.92 -23.34 10.17
C SER A 341 -66.84 -24.34 9.45
N LEU A 342 -66.42 -24.88 8.30
CA LEU A 342 -67.16 -25.94 7.59
C LEU A 342 -67.21 -27.24 8.40
N GLN A 343 -66.09 -27.63 9.02
CA GLN A 343 -66.02 -28.82 9.87
C GLN A 343 -66.88 -28.66 11.12
N ALA A 344 -66.88 -27.49 11.76
CA ALA A 344 -67.77 -27.20 12.89
C ALA A 344 -69.26 -27.25 12.49
N LYS A 345 -69.62 -26.74 11.30
CA LYS A 345 -70.97 -26.89 10.74
C LYS A 345 -71.32 -28.35 10.45
N GLN A 346 -70.38 -29.13 9.93
CA GLN A 346 -70.59 -30.55 9.65
C GLN A 346 -70.79 -31.35 10.95
N SER A 347 -70.00 -31.10 12.00
CA SER A 347 -70.21 -31.68 13.32
C SER A 347 -71.55 -31.28 13.93
N ALA A 348 -71.98 -30.02 13.79
CA ALA A 348 -73.28 -29.56 14.28
C ALA A 348 -74.45 -30.21 13.51
N LEU A 349 -74.33 -30.38 12.19
CA LEU A 349 -75.34 -31.07 11.36
C LEU A 349 -75.41 -32.57 11.69
N LEU A 350 -74.27 -33.21 11.99
CA LEU A 350 -74.25 -34.60 12.49
C LEU A 350 -74.93 -34.69 13.86
N GLN A 351 -74.61 -33.80 14.81
CA GLN A 351 -75.30 -33.76 16.10
C GLN A 351 -76.81 -33.51 15.97
N GLN A 352 -77.24 -32.73 14.97
CA GLN A 352 -78.66 -32.56 14.65
C GLN A 352 -79.30 -33.83 14.06
N LEU A 353 -78.57 -34.57 13.21
CA LEU A 353 -79.01 -35.87 12.72
C LEU A 353 -79.14 -36.87 13.88
N ASP A 354 -78.12 -36.97 14.74
CA ASP A 354 -78.11 -37.83 15.92
C ASP A 354 -79.31 -37.53 16.84
N SER A 355 -79.65 -36.25 17.05
CA SER A 355 -80.84 -35.87 17.82
C SER A 355 -82.17 -36.19 17.12
N LEU A 356 -82.24 -36.13 15.78
CA LEU A 356 -83.45 -36.47 15.03
C LEU A 356 -83.66 -37.99 14.94
N ASP A 357 -82.58 -38.77 14.84
CA ASP A 357 -82.67 -40.23 14.95
C ASP A 357 -82.99 -40.66 16.39
N GLN A 358 -82.51 -39.96 17.44
CA GLN A 358 -82.96 -40.19 18.82
C GLN A 358 -84.44 -39.83 19.02
N GLU A 359 -84.90 -38.64 18.57
CA GLU A 359 -86.33 -38.27 18.60
C GLU A 359 -87.19 -39.31 17.87
N ARG A 360 -86.69 -39.85 16.74
CA ARG A 360 -87.35 -40.92 16.00
C ARG A 360 -87.35 -42.25 16.74
N GLU A 361 -86.27 -42.65 17.41
CA GLU A 361 -86.23 -43.85 18.25
C GLU A 361 -87.19 -43.72 19.44
N GLU A 362 -87.28 -42.57 20.08
CA GLU A 362 -88.24 -42.28 21.17
C GLU A 362 -89.69 -42.28 20.67
N LEU A 363 -89.96 -41.73 19.49
CA LEU A 363 -91.27 -41.81 18.82
C LEU A 363 -91.63 -43.24 18.38
N GLN A 364 -90.64 -44.04 17.93
CA GLN A 364 -90.86 -45.43 17.52
C GLN A 364 -91.04 -46.35 18.73
N ALA A 365 -90.35 -46.09 19.84
CA ALA A 365 -90.54 -46.79 21.11
C ALA A 365 -91.92 -46.49 21.72
N SER A 366 -92.32 -45.22 21.79
CA SER A 366 -93.65 -44.83 22.30
C SER A 366 -94.79 -45.26 21.37
N LEU A 367 -94.57 -45.34 20.05
CA LEU A 367 -95.49 -46.03 19.13
C LEU A 367 -95.61 -47.52 19.47
N GLY A 368 -94.49 -48.22 19.70
CA GLY A 368 -94.48 -49.63 20.10
C GLY A 368 -95.15 -49.89 21.45
N GLU A 369 -95.02 -48.98 22.42
CA GLU A 369 -95.77 -49.02 23.69
C GLU A 369 -97.27 -48.84 23.44
N ALA A 370 -97.68 -47.87 22.61
CA ALA A 370 -99.07 -47.63 22.26
C ALA A 370 -99.70 -48.76 21.44
N GLU A 371 -98.93 -49.41 20.55
CA GLU A 371 -99.35 -50.62 19.84
C GLU A 371 -99.47 -51.82 20.78
N GLY A 372 -98.55 -51.96 21.75
CA GLY A 372 -98.62 -52.97 22.82
C GLY A 372 -99.82 -52.78 23.75
N ASP A 373 -100.15 -51.54 24.12
CA ASP A 373 -101.35 -51.22 24.89
C ASP A 373 -102.64 -51.41 24.07
N ARG A 374 -102.61 -51.09 22.77
CA ARG A 374 -103.71 -51.41 21.84
C ARG A 374 -103.92 -52.92 21.71
N ALA A 375 -102.86 -53.72 21.68
CA ALA A 375 -102.95 -55.18 21.69
C ALA A 375 -103.55 -55.70 23.00
N ARG A 376 -103.06 -55.24 24.16
CA ARG A 376 -103.63 -55.55 25.48
C ARG A 376 -105.11 -55.19 25.59
N LEU A 377 -105.51 -54.04 25.05
CA LEU A 377 -106.92 -53.61 25.00
C LEU A 377 -107.76 -54.48 24.05
N ALA A 378 -107.19 -54.98 22.95
CA ALA A 378 -107.87 -55.91 22.05
C ALA A 378 -108.06 -57.29 22.69
N GLU A 379 -107.05 -57.82 23.39
CA GLU A 379 -107.16 -59.06 24.18
C GLU A 379 -108.25 -58.95 25.23
N GLN A 380 -108.29 -57.86 26.01
CA GLN A 380 -109.35 -57.60 26.99
C GLN A 380 -110.75 -57.50 26.37
N LEU A 381 -110.85 -57.02 25.12
CA LEU A 381 -112.12 -56.89 24.39
C LEU A 381 -112.62 -58.27 23.93
N GLU A 382 -111.71 -59.14 23.46
CA GLU A 382 -112.04 -60.53 23.10
C GLU A 382 -112.34 -61.38 24.36
N GLU A 383 -111.59 -61.26 25.46
CA GLU A 383 -111.95 -61.87 26.76
C GLU A 383 -113.35 -61.44 27.23
N SER A 384 -113.67 -60.13 27.11
CA SER A 384 -115.00 -59.60 27.45
C SER A 384 -116.10 -60.12 26.53
N ARG A 385 -115.76 -60.45 25.29
CA ARG A 385 -116.67 -61.06 24.31
C ARG A 385 -116.87 -62.55 24.60
N GLU A 386 -115.82 -63.32 24.88
CA GLU A 386 -115.92 -64.71 25.31
C GLU A 386 -116.78 -64.82 26.58
N GLN A 387 -116.60 -63.93 27.55
CA GLN A 387 -117.45 -63.86 28.75
C GLN A 387 -118.92 -63.56 28.41
N ARG A 388 -119.19 -62.69 27.42
CA ARG A 388 -120.55 -62.43 26.91
C ARG A 388 -121.13 -63.64 26.17
N GLU A 389 -120.33 -64.37 25.41
CA GLU A 389 -120.77 -65.56 24.68
C GLU A 389 -121.03 -66.72 25.66
N GLN A 390 -120.16 -66.93 26.66
CA GLN A 390 -120.34 -67.90 27.76
C GLN A 390 -121.60 -67.61 28.59
N SER A 391 -121.81 -66.36 29.02
CA SER A 391 -123.05 -65.98 29.73
C SER A 391 -124.28 -66.07 28.82
N GLY A 392 -124.15 -65.80 27.52
CA GLY A 392 -125.17 -66.06 26.51
C GLY A 392 -125.43 -67.55 26.23
N HIS A 393 -124.50 -68.45 26.54
CA HIS A 393 -124.72 -69.90 26.57
C HIS A 393 -125.48 -70.31 27.84
N GLN A 394 -125.04 -69.85 29.02
CA GLN A 394 -125.74 -70.10 30.29
C GLN A 394 -127.20 -69.60 30.26
N LEU A 395 -127.47 -68.47 29.60
CA LEU A 395 -128.83 -67.95 29.44
C LEU A 395 -129.71 -68.83 28.53
N ARG A 396 -129.12 -69.50 27.52
CA ARG A 396 -129.84 -70.47 26.67
C ARG A 396 -130.14 -71.75 27.45
N GLU A 397 -129.18 -72.28 28.21
CA GLU A 397 -129.38 -73.43 29.10
C GLU A 397 -130.49 -73.15 30.15
N GLN A 398 -130.54 -71.93 30.69
CA GLN A 398 -131.63 -71.48 31.59
C GLN A 398 -132.99 -71.44 30.88
N GLN A 399 -133.05 -71.02 29.61
CA GLN A 399 -134.29 -70.96 28.83
C GLN A 399 -134.80 -72.37 28.47
N GLU A 400 -133.93 -73.25 28.00
CA GLU A 400 -134.26 -74.65 27.67
C GLU A 400 -134.75 -75.41 28.93
N LEU A 401 -134.18 -75.11 30.10
CA LEU A 401 -134.66 -75.64 31.38
C LEU A 401 -136.04 -75.09 31.80
N LEU A 402 -136.35 -73.83 31.49
CA LEU A 402 -137.68 -73.26 31.74
C LEU A 402 -138.74 -73.85 30.81
N ASP A 403 -138.43 -74.00 29.52
CA ASP A 403 -139.35 -74.53 28.52
C ASP A 403 -139.69 -76.02 28.81
N THR A 404 -138.70 -76.81 29.23
CA THR A 404 -138.92 -78.21 29.67
C THR A 404 -139.75 -78.30 30.95
N LEU A 405 -139.46 -77.52 31.99
CA LEU A 405 -140.29 -77.45 33.21
C LEU A 405 -141.73 -77.00 32.91
N GLN A 406 -141.92 -76.11 31.95
CA GLN A 406 -143.24 -75.64 31.53
C GLN A 406 -144.01 -76.70 30.73
N GLN A 407 -143.30 -77.56 29.98
CA GLN A 407 -143.88 -78.72 29.29
C GLN A 407 -144.25 -79.85 30.28
N GLU A 408 -143.40 -80.13 31.28
CA GLU A 408 -143.73 -81.03 32.39
C GLU A 408 -144.99 -80.57 33.14
N LYS A 409 -145.05 -79.28 33.50
CA LYS A 409 -146.23 -78.67 34.14
C LYS A 409 -147.53 -78.93 33.35
N LEU A 410 -147.51 -78.74 32.03
CA LEU A 410 -148.69 -78.98 31.18
C LEU A 410 -149.11 -80.45 31.17
N SER A 411 -148.15 -81.38 31.13
CA SER A 411 -148.46 -82.83 31.22
C SER A 411 -149.05 -83.24 32.57
N LEU A 412 -148.57 -82.62 33.66
CA LEU A 412 -149.11 -82.83 35.00
C LEU A 412 -150.54 -82.28 35.10
N GLU A 413 -150.81 -81.07 34.59
CA GLU A 413 -152.16 -80.48 34.56
C GLU A 413 -153.15 -81.30 33.71
N GLN A 414 -152.69 -81.93 32.63
CA GLN A 414 -153.48 -82.89 31.86
C GLN A 414 -153.80 -84.14 32.69
N SER A 415 -152.78 -84.79 33.28
CA SER A 415 -152.97 -86.01 34.10
C SER A 415 -153.88 -85.78 35.32
N ILE A 416 -153.79 -84.61 35.96
CA ILE A 416 -154.67 -84.21 37.07
C ILE A 416 -156.12 -84.04 36.60
N SER A 417 -156.33 -83.60 35.35
CA SER A 417 -157.67 -83.46 34.76
C SER A 417 -158.28 -84.83 34.44
N GLU A 418 -157.51 -85.75 33.86
CA GLU A 418 -157.92 -87.14 33.63
C GLU A 418 -158.22 -87.87 34.96
N LEU A 419 -157.39 -87.67 35.99
CA LEU A 419 -157.63 -88.22 37.32
C LEU A 419 -158.93 -87.70 37.95
N ARG A 420 -159.23 -86.40 37.82
CA ARG A 420 -160.50 -85.82 38.29
C ARG A 420 -161.70 -86.41 37.57
N GLU A 421 -161.64 -86.53 36.25
CA GLU A 421 -162.74 -87.12 35.46
C GLU A 421 -162.98 -88.59 35.87
N ASN A 422 -161.91 -89.37 36.07
CA ASN A 422 -162.00 -90.74 36.56
C ASN A 422 -162.55 -90.85 37.99
N VAL A 423 -162.22 -89.91 38.90
CA VAL A 423 -162.81 -89.86 40.24
C VAL A 423 -164.32 -89.63 40.16
N SER A 424 -164.79 -88.64 39.41
CA SER A 424 -166.23 -88.39 39.26
C SER A 424 -166.97 -89.57 38.62
N ARG A 425 -166.35 -90.24 37.63
CA ARG A 425 -166.87 -91.47 37.00
C ARG A 425 -167.06 -92.62 38.01
N LEU A 426 -166.15 -92.74 38.98
CA LEU A 426 -166.22 -93.73 40.06
C LEU A 426 -167.23 -93.34 41.16
N GLU A 427 -167.39 -92.04 41.43
CA GLU A 427 -168.42 -91.53 42.35
C GLU A 427 -169.84 -91.79 41.82
N GLU A 428 -170.08 -91.62 40.51
CA GLU A 428 -171.35 -91.99 39.86
C GLU A 428 -171.63 -93.50 39.97
N GLN A 429 -170.64 -94.35 39.66
CA GLN A 429 -170.78 -95.81 39.79
C GLN A 429 -171.04 -96.26 41.24
N ALA A 430 -170.38 -95.62 42.22
CA ALA A 430 -170.64 -95.89 43.64
C ALA A 430 -172.06 -95.49 44.07
N GLN A 431 -172.67 -94.50 43.41
CA GLN A 431 -174.04 -94.08 43.67
C GLN A 431 -175.07 -95.00 42.99
N GLU A 432 -174.83 -95.45 41.76
CA GLU A 432 -175.64 -96.51 41.11
C GLU A 432 -175.65 -97.81 41.94
N LEU A 433 -174.48 -98.20 42.48
CA LEU A 433 -174.36 -99.41 43.29
C LEU A 433 -175.14 -99.30 44.61
N LYS A 434 -175.21 -98.12 45.23
CA LYS A 434 -176.08 -97.88 46.40
C LYS A 434 -177.57 -97.95 46.05
N GLU A 435 -178.00 -97.39 44.92
CA GLU A 435 -179.40 -97.51 44.49
C GLU A 435 -179.75 -98.98 44.17
N ARG A 436 -178.85 -99.74 43.54
CA ARG A 436 -178.99 -101.20 43.35
C ARG A 436 -179.05 -101.97 44.67
N GLU A 437 -178.14 -101.74 45.60
CA GLU A 437 -178.11 -102.40 46.91
C GLU A 437 -179.41 -102.15 47.69
N LYS A 438 -179.88 -100.90 47.70
CA LYS A 438 -181.13 -100.46 48.32
C LYS A 438 -182.37 -101.11 47.69
N LEU A 439 -182.35 -101.42 46.40
CA LEU A 439 -183.41 -102.20 45.73
C LEU A 439 -183.31 -103.71 46.03
N LEU A 440 -182.10 -104.27 46.02
CA LEU A 440 -181.83 -105.69 46.28
C LEU A 440 -182.25 -106.14 47.69
N VAL A 441 -182.23 -105.24 48.68
CA VAL A 441 -182.72 -105.52 50.04
C VAL A 441 -184.25 -105.73 50.11
N PHE A 442 -185.03 -105.25 49.12
CA PHE A 442 -186.49 -105.40 49.13
C PHE A 442 -187.02 -106.64 48.38
N PHE A 443 -186.40 -107.11 47.29
CA PHE A 443 -186.95 -108.19 46.42
C PHE A 443 -185.85 -109.08 45.76
N PRO A 444 -185.65 -110.39 46.12
CA PRO A 444 -184.32 -111.05 45.95
C PRO A 444 -183.98 -112.01 44.75
N GLU A 445 -184.49 -111.91 43.49
CA GLU A 445 -184.63 -113.12 42.61
C GLU A 445 -183.70 -113.47 41.38
N LEU A 446 -183.65 -112.78 40.21
CA LEU A 446 -183.34 -113.42 38.88
C LEU A 446 -182.27 -112.79 37.92
N HIS A 447 -181.36 -113.57 37.25
CA HIS A 447 -180.47 -113.09 36.14
C HIS A 447 -179.58 -114.10 35.29
N VAL A 448 -179.10 -113.81 34.02
CA VAL A 448 -177.93 -114.47 33.24
C VAL A 448 -177.11 -113.75 32.01
N PRO A 449 -177.08 -114.10 30.65
CA PRO A 449 -175.82 -114.18 29.76
C PRO A 449 -175.76 -113.73 28.20
N VAL A 450 -174.59 -113.86 27.43
CA VAL A 450 -174.34 -114.18 25.92
C VAL A 450 -173.30 -113.36 24.99
N GLU A 451 -172.74 -113.91 23.84
CA GLU A 451 -171.75 -113.37 22.77
C GLU A 451 -171.70 -114.25 21.39
N THR A 452 -171.00 -114.18 20.19
CA THR A 452 -169.91 -113.50 19.31
C THR A 452 -169.98 -113.84 17.72
N GLN A 453 -169.17 -113.30 16.73
CA GLN A 453 -169.03 -113.74 15.25
C GLN A 453 -167.90 -113.14 14.26
N PHE A 454 -167.81 -113.50 12.92
CA PHE A 454 -166.92 -112.95 11.79
C PHE A 454 -167.35 -113.27 10.28
N GLU A 455 -166.70 -112.75 9.19
CA GLU A 455 -167.24 -112.57 7.77
C GLU A 455 -166.46 -113.11 6.50
N SER A 456 -167.05 -113.03 5.26
CA SER A 456 -166.41 -113.23 3.92
C SER A 456 -167.20 -112.65 2.70
N THR A 457 -166.65 -112.63 1.46
CA THR A 457 -167.36 -112.17 0.21
C THR A 457 -166.80 -112.86 -1.05
N GLY A 458 -167.64 -113.41 -1.96
CA GLY A 458 -167.16 -114.34 -3.01
C GLY A 458 -167.69 -114.14 -4.44
N ASN A 459 -166.95 -114.71 -5.40
CA ASN A 459 -167.34 -114.86 -6.81
C ASN A 459 -167.12 -116.32 -7.20
N ILE A 460 -168.21 -117.09 -7.36
CA ILE A 460 -168.15 -118.56 -7.42
C ILE A 460 -167.28 -119.07 -8.57
N THR A 461 -167.27 -118.40 -9.72
CA THR A 461 -166.44 -118.80 -10.86
C THR A 461 -164.96 -118.53 -10.59
N GLU A 462 -164.61 -117.36 -10.05
CA GLU A 462 -163.22 -117.05 -9.67
C GLU A 462 -162.73 -117.87 -8.47
N ASP A 463 -163.60 -118.24 -7.53
CA ASP A 463 -163.20 -119.07 -6.38
C ASP A 463 -163.06 -120.53 -6.80
N MET A 464 -163.90 -121.05 -7.70
CA MET A 464 -163.63 -122.32 -8.38
C MET A 464 -162.38 -122.25 -9.26
N GLU A 465 -162.10 -121.13 -9.93
CA GLU A 465 -160.90 -120.97 -10.76
C GLU A 465 -159.63 -120.89 -9.90
N LYS A 466 -159.65 -120.17 -8.77
CA LYS A 466 -158.57 -120.21 -7.75
C LYS A 466 -158.42 -121.61 -7.16
N GLN A 467 -159.52 -122.33 -6.94
CA GLN A 467 -159.49 -123.70 -6.39
C GLN A 467 -159.05 -124.74 -7.45
N LEU A 468 -159.27 -124.49 -8.74
CA LEU A 468 -158.71 -125.26 -9.85
C LEU A 468 -157.22 -124.93 -10.06
N GLN A 469 -156.84 -123.65 -10.11
CA GLN A 469 -155.42 -123.23 -10.13
C GLN A 469 -154.65 -123.78 -8.93
N ALA A 470 -155.23 -123.80 -7.73
CA ALA A 470 -154.63 -124.43 -6.55
C ALA A 470 -154.49 -125.96 -6.70
N ASN A 471 -155.39 -126.61 -7.44
CA ASN A 471 -155.25 -128.03 -7.78
C ASN A 471 -154.24 -128.27 -8.90
N ASP A 472 -154.12 -127.40 -9.91
CA ASP A 472 -153.10 -127.48 -10.96
C ASP A 472 -151.69 -127.24 -10.39
N ILE A 473 -151.54 -126.26 -9.48
CA ILE A 473 -150.31 -126.06 -8.69
C ILE A 473 -149.98 -127.32 -7.87
N ARG A 474 -150.98 -127.93 -7.23
CA ARG A 474 -150.83 -129.17 -6.45
C ARG A 474 -150.47 -130.38 -7.33
N ILE A 475 -151.02 -130.48 -8.54
CA ILE A 475 -150.68 -131.49 -9.54
C ILE A 475 -149.24 -131.28 -10.03
N GLY A 476 -148.86 -130.06 -10.40
CA GLY A 476 -147.50 -129.73 -10.84
C GLY A 476 -146.43 -130.08 -9.79
N VAL A 477 -146.69 -129.81 -8.50
CA VAL A 477 -145.80 -130.23 -7.40
C VAL A 477 -145.71 -131.77 -7.29
N LEU A 478 -146.83 -132.48 -7.43
CA LEU A 478 -146.86 -133.95 -7.42
C LEU A 478 -146.19 -134.57 -8.66
N GLU A 479 -146.27 -133.92 -9.82
CA GLU A 479 -145.56 -134.33 -11.04
C GLU A 479 -144.06 -134.06 -10.94
N GLN A 480 -143.65 -132.94 -10.32
CA GLN A 480 -142.24 -132.63 -10.07
C GLN A 480 -141.60 -133.65 -9.12
N GLU A 481 -142.28 -134.03 -8.03
CA GLU A 481 -141.86 -135.14 -7.16
C GLU A 481 -141.84 -136.49 -7.90
N ASN A 482 -142.83 -136.78 -8.77
CA ASN A 482 -142.82 -138.00 -9.57
C ASN A 482 -141.70 -138.03 -10.63
N ALA A 483 -141.33 -136.89 -11.22
CA ALA A 483 -140.18 -136.77 -12.10
C ALA A 483 -138.86 -137.02 -11.34
N ARG A 484 -138.75 -136.49 -10.12
CA ARG A 484 -137.62 -136.71 -9.19
C ARG A 484 -137.49 -138.19 -8.80
N LEU A 485 -138.60 -138.87 -8.52
CA LEU A 485 -138.67 -140.32 -8.28
C LEU A 485 -138.29 -141.14 -9.52
N ARG A 486 -138.76 -140.76 -10.71
CA ARG A 486 -138.37 -141.40 -11.99
C ARG A 486 -136.89 -141.21 -12.30
N ALA A 487 -136.29 -140.06 -11.97
CA ALA A 487 -134.85 -139.82 -12.10
C ALA A 487 -134.01 -140.67 -11.12
N ALA A 488 -134.50 -140.91 -9.90
CA ALA A 488 -133.88 -141.88 -8.99
C ALA A 488 -133.98 -143.32 -9.54
N LEU A 489 -135.12 -143.69 -10.15
CA LEU A 489 -135.30 -144.98 -10.84
C LEU A 489 -134.48 -145.13 -12.13
N ALA A 490 -134.08 -144.04 -12.79
CA ALA A 490 -133.10 -144.08 -13.87
C ALA A 490 -131.70 -144.47 -13.34
N LYS A 491 -131.31 -143.98 -12.16
CA LYS A 491 -130.06 -144.35 -11.48
C LYS A 491 -130.04 -145.83 -11.04
N VAL A 492 -131.19 -146.42 -10.70
CA VAL A 492 -131.33 -147.88 -10.51
C VAL A 492 -130.91 -148.67 -11.76
N LYS A 493 -131.22 -148.16 -12.96
CA LYS A 493 -130.99 -148.89 -14.23
C LYS A 493 -129.58 -148.74 -14.81
N ALA A 494 -128.85 -147.67 -14.48
CA ALA A 494 -127.46 -147.50 -14.89
C ALA A 494 -126.54 -148.47 -14.14
N ALA A 495 -126.61 -148.48 -12.80
CA ALA A 495 -125.84 -149.41 -11.96
C ALA A 495 -126.15 -150.88 -12.28
N ALA A 496 -127.42 -151.20 -12.55
CA ALA A 496 -127.85 -152.54 -12.94
C ALA A 496 -127.33 -153.04 -14.30
N ARG A 497 -126.68 -152.21 -15.12
CA ARG A 497 -126.08 -152.61 -16.41
C ARG A 497 -124.55 -152.66 -16.42
N GLN A 498 -123.86 -152.12 -15.40
CA GLN A 498 -122.41 -152.24 -15.24
C GLN A 498 -121.98 -153.29 -14.19
N GLY A 499 -122.89 -154.16 -13.76
CA GLY A 499 -122.52 -155.45 -13.16
C GLY A 499 -122.06 -155.43 -11.69
N VAL A 500 -122.39 -154.39 -10.92
CA VAL A 500 -122.04 -154.26 -9.48
C VAL A 500 -123.32 -153.92 -8.71
N LEU A 501 -123.99 -154.81 -7.96
CA LEU A 501 -123.61 -155.49 -6.69
C LEU A 501 -123.66 -154.52 -5.48
N GLN A 502 -124.31 -154.75 -4.33
CA GLN A 502 -125.15 -155.87 -3.84
C GLN A 502 -126.29 -155.42 -2.89
N ALA A 503 -127.32 -156.29 -2.75
CA ALA A 503 -127.96 -156.83 -1.52
C ALA A 503 -128.33 -156.00 -0.24
N SER A 504 -129.14 -156.68 0.60
CA SER A 504 -129.66 -156.34 1.95
C SER A 504 -130.82 -155.31 2.00
N LYS A 505 -131.95 -155.49 2.70
CA LYS A 505 -132.44 -156.30 3.88
C LYS A 505 -132.32 -155.63 5.27
N GLN A 506 -133.35 -154.86 5.65
CA GLN A 506 -133.81 -154.68 7.06
C GLN A 506 -132.74 -154.04 8.02
N PRO A 507 -132.87 -153.98 9.38
CA PRO A 507 -134.03 -154.05 10.29
C PRO A 507 -134.06 -153.07 11.52
N ARG A 508 -135.23 -152.98 12.19
CA ARG A 508 -135.47 -153.00 13.68
C ARG A 508 -134.94 -151.91 14.68
N GLN A 509 -135.91 -151.41 15.48
CA GLN A 509 -135.99 -151.37 16.98
C GLN A 509 -135.42 -150.22 17.89
N ARG A 510 -136.28 -149.83 18.86
CA ARG A 510 -136.09 -149.53 20.32
C ARG A 510 -134.82 -148.75 20.77
N GLY A 511 -134.90 -147.62 21.49
CA GLY A 511 -135.39 -147.42 22.88
C GLY A 511 -134.26 -146.79 23.76
N ARG A 512 -134.36 -146.38 25.04
CA ARG A 512 -135.46 -146.27 26.04
C ARG A 512 -134.96 -145.52 27.34
N ARG A 513 -135.73 -144.55 27.90
CA ARG A 513 -135.57 -143.84 29.24
C ARG A 513 -134.36 -142.88 29.44
N GLY A 514 -134.40 -141.84 30.29
CA GLY A 514 -135.54 -141.14 30.95
C GLY A 514 -135.25 -140.39 32.29
N GLY A 515 -135.94 -139.24 32.56
CA GLY A 515 -136.06 -138.53 33.86
C GLY A 515 -135.26 -137.19 34.02
N THR A 516 -135.65 -136.16 34.82
CA THR A 516 -136.91 -135.88 35.59
C THR A 516 -137.00 -134.43 36.17
N ARG A 517 -138.17 -133.74 36.10
CA ARG A 517 -138.64 -132.52 36.90
C ARG A 517 -137.82 -131.20 36.74
N ARG A 518 -138.28 -129.93 36.97
CA ARG A 518 -139.55 -129.12 37.13
C ARG A 518 -139.16 -127.59 36.87
N SER A 519 -139.92 -126.48 36.98
CA SER A 519 -141.29 -126.06 37.42
C SER A 519 -141.71 -124.66 36.85
N HIS A 520 -142.89 -124.14 37.23
CA HIS A 520 -143.49 -122.77 37.04
C HIS A 520 -142.95 -121.70 38.05
N GLU A 521 -143.18 -120.36 38.01
CA GLU A 521 -143.54 -119.31 37.00
C GLU A 521 -143.42 -117.86 37.59
N GLN A 522 -143.36 -116.82 36.72
CA GLN A 522 -143.78 -115.39 36.82
C GLN A 522 -143.60 -114.48 38.09
N GLY A 523 -143.32 -113.15 37.88
CA GLY A 523 -143.63 -112.05 38.85
C GLY A 523 -142.55 -110.93 39.08
N PRO A 524 -142.84 -109.60 38.99
CA PRO A 524 -141.82 -108.51 39.13
C PRO A 524 -142.13 -107.32 40.09
N ALA A 525 -141.13 -106.42 40.32
CA ALA A 525 -141.18 -104.91 40.35
C ALA A 525 -140.50 -104.10 41.52
N ALA A 526 -139.73 -103.04 41.15
CA ALA A 526 -139.38 -101.73 41.81
C ALA A 526 -138.83 -101.66 43.29
N THR A 527 -138.11 -100.64 43.82
CA THR A 527 -138.21 -99.14 43.75
C THR A 527 -136.96 -98.42 44.39
N SER A 528 -136.83 -97.07 44.28
CA SER A 528 -136.03 -96.09 45.10
C SER A 528 -134.54 -95.78 44.76
N TRP A 529 -133.88 -94.75 45.34
CA TRP A 529 -134.00 -93.26 45.19
C TRP A 529 -132.84 -92.50 45.94
N GLN A 530 -132.25 -91.42 45.37
CA GLN A 530 -131.52 -90.30 46.06
C GLN A 530 -130.15 -90.57 46.81
N PRO A 531 -129.41 -89.57 47.40
CA PRO A 531 -128.94 -88.26 46.86
C PRO A 531 -127.52 -87.72 47.32
N VAL A 532 -127.05 -86.61 46.69
CA VAL A 532 -126.32 -85.40 47.23
C VAL A 532 -124.95 -85.44 47.97
N ALA A 533 -124.05 -84.50 47.61
CA ALA A 533 -123.06 -83.80 48.47
C ALA A 533 -122.70 -82.38 47.93
N LYS A 534 -122.10 -81.46 48.73
CA LYS A 534 -121.87 -80.02 48.35
C LYS A 534 -120.58 -79.39 48.95
N ALA A 535 -120.16 -78.23 48.41
CA ALA A 535 -118.82 -77.59 48.57
C ALA A 535 -118.66 -76.51 49.69
N ALA A 536 -117.41 -76.04 49.96
CA ALA A 536 -117.09 -74.75 50.60
C ALA A 536 -115.60 -74.25 50.51
N LEU A 537 -115.38 -73.00 50.03
CA LEU A 537 -114.51 -71.86 50.49
C LEU A 537 -113.04 -72.05 51.02
N GLY A 538 -112.05 -71.13 50.92
CA GLY A 538 -111.88 -69.80 50.24
C GLY A 538 -110.77 -68.87 50.87
N ARG A 539 -110.39 -67.73 50.21
CA ARG A 539 -109.58 -66.52 50.68
C ARG A 539 -108.01 -66.56 50.76
N THR A 540 -107.16 -65.48 50.82
CA THR A 540 -107.10 -64.03 50.36
C THR A 540 -105.70 -63.32 50.55
N HIS A 541 -105.31 -62.36 49.67
CA HIS A 541 -104.65 -61.01 49.89
C HIS A 541 -103.14 -60.69 50.32
N ARG A 542 -102.40 -59.97 49.42
CA ARG A 542 -101.97 -58.51 49.44
C ARG A 542 -100.72 -57.92 50.22
N ARG A 543 -99.93 -57.05 49.50
CA ARG A 543 -99.26 -55.73 49.87
C ARG A 543 -97.75 -55.61 50.29
N GLY A 544 -97.04 -54.55 49.82
CA GLY A 544 -95.73 -54.01 50.33
C GLY A 544 -94.97 -53.01 49.39
N ARG A 545 -94.24 -51.96 49.89
CA ARG A 545 -93.52 -50.89 49.09
C ARG A 545 -92.66 -49.90 49.94
N THR A 546 -91.44 -49.43 49.54
CA THR A 546 -90.82 -48.07 49.84
C THR A 546 -89.38 -47.78 49.27
N LEU A 547 -88.93 -46.49 49.27
CA LEU A 547 -87.65 -45.81 48.86
C LEU A 547 -87.52 -44.44 49.65
N PRO A 548 -86.67 -43.35 49.40
CA PRO A 548 -85.67 -42.98 48.34
C PRO A 548 -84.38 -42.11 48.74
N LEU A 549 -83.58 -41.63 47.75
CA LEU A 549 -82.66 -40.41 47.70
C LEU A 549 -81.41 -40.31 48.65
N ALA A 550 -80.38 -39.41 48.59
CA ALA A 550 -79.79 -38.34 47.70
C ALA A 550 -78.24 -38.17 48.04
N ALA A 551 -77.36 -37.16 47.79
CA ALA A 551 -77.31 -35.76 47.25
C ALA A 551 -75.84 -35.32 46.83
N SER A 552 -75.48 -34.02 46.71
CA SER A 552 -74.13 -33.40 46.34
C SER A 552 -74.09 -31.86 46.67
N PRO A 553 -73.06 -30.96 46.42
CA PRO A 553 -71.78 -31.01 45.65
C PRO A 553 -70.50 -30.31 46.32
N GLY A 554 -69.62 -29.60 45.55
CA GLY A 554 -68.37 -28.86 45.97
C GLY A 554 -68.51 -27.31 46.13
N PRO A 555 -67.51 -26.38 45.87
CA PRO A 555 -66.13 -26.48 45.30
C PRO A 555 -65.01 -25.53 45.93
N ALA A 556 -63.83 -25.31 45.26
CA ALA A 556 -63.03 -24.04 45.08
C ALA A 556 -61.46 -24.00 45.30
N ALA A 557 -60.75 -23.28 44.39
CA ALA A 557 -59.39 -22.61 44.44
C ALA A 557 -58.09 -23.33 44.95
N GLY A 558 -56.84 -23.00 44.56
CA GLY A 558 -56.27 -22.15 43.47
C GLY A 558 -54.83 -21.60 43.73
N SER A 559 -53.87 -21.70 42.78
CA SER A 559 -52.53 -21.01 42.79
C SER A 559 -51.74 -21.10 41.44
N ARG A 560 -50.57 -20.43 41.29
CA ARG A 560 -50.11 -19.84 40.00
C ARG A 560 -48.57 -19.71 39.80
N ALA A 561 -48.02 -20.02 38.59
CA ALA A 561 -46.75 -19.51 37.99
C ALA A 561 -46.41 -20.19 36.62
N PRO A 562 -45.54 -19.67 35.72
CA PRO A 562 -45.28 -18.26 35.33
C PRO A 562 -45.07 -18.00 33.78
N ARG A 563 -44.83 -16.72 33.43
CA ARG A 563 -44.11 -16.14 32.23
C ARG A 563 -44.78 -15.92 30.83
N GLU A 564 -44.73 -14.64 30.43
CA GLU A 564 -44.40 -14.03 29.12
C GLU A 564 -45.22 -14.24 27.82
N ARG A 565 -45.82 -13.14 27.30
CA ARG A 565 -45.46 -12.50 26.00
C ARG A 565 -46.29 -11.23 25.65
N GLN A 566 -45.60 -10.18 25.16
CA GLN A 566 -46.11 -9.09 24.27
C GLN A 566 -47.23 -8.17 24.85
N ARG A 567 -47.63 -7.02 24.27
CA ARG A 567 -47.40 -6.42 22.92
C ARG A 567 -47.31 -4.87 22.98
N CYS A 568 -47.00 -4.24 21.83
CA CYS A 568 -46.73 -2.81 21.63
C CYS A 568 -47.97 -1.89 21.67
N GLN A 569 -47.77 -0.56 21.76
CA GLN A 569 -48.24 0.38 20.71
C GLN A 569 -47.68 1.83 20.75
N ARG A 570 -47.29 2.30 19.54
CA ARG A 570 -47.38 3.66 18.95
C ARG A 570 -47.20 4.95 19.80
N SER A 571 -46.24 5.79 19.39
CA SER A 571 -46.47 7.21 19.02
C SER A 571 -45.31 7.78 18.18
N ALA A 572 -45.59 8.79 17.35
CA ALA A 572 -44.69 9.55 16.45
C ALA A 572 -45.41 10.88 16.08
N PRO A 573 -44.81 11.90 15.41
CA PRO A 573 -43.53 11.92 14.69
C PRO A 573 -42.68 13.20 14.97
N LEU A 574 -42.05 13.76 13.92
CA LEU A 574 -41.15 14.93 13.79
C LEU A 574 -39.65 14.62 13.92
N LEU A 575 -38.72 15.17 13.13
CA LEU A 575 -38.59 15.55 11.71
C LEU A 575 -37.19 16.24 11.63
N LEU A 576 -36.44 16.03 10.55
CA LEU A 576 -35.33 16.89 10.07
C LEU A 576 -34.10 17.15 10.99
N ALA A 577 -33.00 16.46 10.65
CA ALA A 577 -31.66 17.07 10.64
C ALA A 577 -31.46 17.82 9.28
N PRO A 578 -30.44 18.69 9.09
CA PRO A 578 -29.06 18.21 8.92
C PRO A 578 -27.94 19.14 9.48
N HIS A 579 -26.68 18.72 9.30
CA HIS A 579 -25.46 19.42 9.71
C HIS A 579 -25.21 20.77 8.99
N ARG A 580 -24.45 21.66 9.66
CA ARG A 580 -23.28 22.31 9.04
C ARG A 580 -22.18 22.62 10.06
N ARG A 581 -20.91 22.54 9.63
CA ARG A 581 -19.70 23.01 10.35
C ARG A 581 -19.26 24.37 9.77
N PRO A 582 -18.41 25.14 10.48
CA PRO A 582 -18.16 26.56 10.18
C PRO A 582 -17.12 26.77 9.07
N PRO A 583 -17.10 27.97 8.45
CA PRO A 583 -15.96 28.44 7.66
C PRO A 583 -14.83 28.95 8.57
N GLN A 584 -13.57 28.72 8.17
CA GLN A 584 -12.46 29.57 8.61
C GLN A 584 -12.35 30.77 7.66
N ILE A 585 -11.84 31.89 8.17
CA ILE A 585 -11.68 33.14 7.41
C ILE A 585 -10.20 33.29 7.01
N ASP A 586 -9.95 33.53 5.73
CA ASP A 586 -8.62 33.87 5.22
C ASP A 586 -8.16 35.25 5.71
N ALA A 587 -6.92 35.31 6.17
CA ALA A 587 -6.22 36.55 6.50
C ALA A 587 -4.78 36.50 5.94
N ARG A 588 -4.63 36.80 4.64
CA ARG A 588 -3.33 37.10 4.03
C ARG A 588 -3.26 38.60 3.73
N GLY A 589 -2.24 39.24 4.28
CA GLY A 589 -2.07 40.69 4.22
C GLY A 589 -1.53 41.20 2.88
N ASN A 590 -1.67 42.52 2.69
CA ASN A 590 -1.09 43.25 1.58
C ASN A 590 0.44 43.21 1.62
N GLN A 591 1.08 43.12 0.46
CA GLN A 591 2.33 43.83 0.21
C GLN A 591 2.32 44.39 -1.21
N ALA A 592 2.75 45.65 -1.34
CA ALA A 592 2.60 46.44 -2.56
C ALA A 592 3.86 46.38 -3.45
N GLU A 593 3.73 46.88 -4.68
CA GLU A 593 4.87 47.18 -5.54
C GLU A 593 5.85 48.16 -4.85
N LEU A 594 7.14 48.01 -5.14
CA LEU A 594 7.95 49.19 -5.46
C LEU A 594 9.00 48.83 -6.51
N LYS A 595 9.06 49.64 -7.58
CA LYS A 595 10.08 49.54 -8.63
C LYS A 595 11.12 50.64 -8.43
N ARG A 596 12.40 50.27 -8.33
CA ARG A 596 13.56 51.03 -8.83
C ARG A 596 14.82 50.17 -8.78
#